data_AF-A0A934WFV7-F1
#
_entry.id   AF-A0A934WFV7-F1
#
_cell.length_a   1.000
_cell.length_b   1.000
_cell.length_c   1.000
_cell.angle_alpha   90.00
_cell.angle_beta   90.00
_cell.angle_gamma   90.00
#
_symmetry.space_group_name_H-M   'P 1'
#
loop_
_entity.id
_entity.type
_entity.pdbx_description
1 polymer ?
#
loop_
_entity_poly.entity_id
_entity_poly.type
_entity_poly.pdbx_seq_one_letter_code
_entity_poly.pdbx_strand_id
1 'polypeptide(L)'
;MKQKNILLNLFILLILVFSTIGIAQAQNKEGSPCITGGTILFKEDFGGNEVSDPNSPLESTLKGYTALPYASGEVIPFGGFYTLIKDYRLNEETHYQAWDHTSLNDPTRGYMMYIDPGAGHENTILYRTGISNLCPGVRVVLSLWAASISKKNPIEDQPQATPKFELQIQDENGVILESVYTQLQNVETQDKWRWEQICIQTTIPIGKDKIQFVAVNREDSIFGNDWFIDDLEVRLITPTVNTSVNGFNTSEIIITDDAQTTRLAGNYIVDNTFGYNLTSAWLYSESGIMEDLSAWKAIDMKKGMSSLGSTWTHNLNLLNTKEGYYRLAIGNSNNVLTTLCRAASGIIHIHK
;
A
#
# COMPACT_ATOMS: atom_id res chain seq x y z
N MET A 1 -59.11 -9.32 -26.16
CA MET A 1 -58.24 -8.11 -26.02
C MET A 1 -57.44 -8.04 -24.71
N LYS A 2 -57.80 -8.73 -23.61
CA LYS A 2 -57.06 -8.64 -22.33
C LYS A 2 -55.80 -9.52 -22.20
N GLN A 3 -55.64 -10.56 -23.03
CA GLN A 3 -54.54 -11.53 -22.90
C GLN A 3 -53.22 -11.08 -23.55
N LYS A 4 -53.25 -10.15 -24.52
CA LYS A 4 -52.05 -9.62 -25.19
C LYS A 4 -51.22 -8.67 -24.32
N ASN A 5 -51.81 -8.03 -23.31
CA ASN A 5 -51.11 -7.06 -22.47
C ASN A 5 -50.27 -7.69 -21.34
N ILE A 6 -50.55 -8.94 -20.96
CA ILE A 6 -49.81 -9.62 -19.89
C ILE A 6 -48.46 -10.13 -20.39
N LEU A 7 -48.40 -10.64 -21.63
CA LEU A 7 -47.15 -11.10 -22.25
C LEU A 7 -46.16 -9.96 -22.53
N LEU A 8 -46.66 -8.76 -22.89
CA LEU A 8 -45.80 -7.61 -23.13
C LEU A 8 -45.17 -7.07 -21.82
N ASN A 9 -45.92 -7.06 -20.72
CA ASN A 9 -45.41 -6.63 -19.43
C ASN A 9 -44.42 -7.64 -18.80
N LEU A 10 -44.60 -8.95 -19.02
CA LEU A 10 -43.62 -9.95 -18.56
C LEU A 10 -42.30 -9.86 -19.31
N PHE A 11 -42.34 -9.54 -20.61
CA PHE A 11 -41.14 -9.40 -21.45
C PHE A 11 -40.32 -8.16 -21.11
N ILE A 12 -40.99 -7.04 -20.77
CA ILE A 12 -40.32 -5.81 -20.32
C ILE A 12 -39.68 -6.01 -18.93
N LEU A 13 -40.33 -6.76 -18.03
CA LEU A 13 -39.76 -7.10 -16.72
C LEU A 13 -38.53 -8.01 -16.86
N LEU A 14 -38.52 -8.95 -17.81
CA LEU A 14 -37.36 -9.80 -18.06
C LEU A 14 -36.18 -9.01 -18.65
N ILE A 15 -36.42 -8.05 -19.53
CA ILE A 15 -35.37 -7.19 -20.11
C ILE A 15 -34.77 -6.26 -19.05
N LEU A 16 -35.57 -5.77 -18.10
CA LEU A 16 -35.09 -4.95 -16.98
C LEU A 16 -34.29 -5.75 -15.92
N VAL A 17 -34.55 -7.05 -15.77
CA VAL A 17 -33.78 -7.91 -14.85
C VAL A 17 -32.44 -8.35 -15.46
N PHE A 18 -32.32 -8.42 -16.79
CA PHE A 18 -31.04 -8.72 -17.45
C PHE A 18 -30.15 -7.49 -17.72
N SER A 19 -30.64 -6.26 -17.51
CA SER A 19 -29.85 -5.04 -17.73
C SER A 19 -29.02 -4.57 -16.53
N THR A 20 -29.01 -5.29 -15.40
CA THR A 20 -28.22 -4.92 -14.20
C THR A 20 -27.05 -5.85 -13.91
N ILE A 21 -26.72 -6.79 -14.81
CA ILE A 21 -25.41 -7.44 -14.78
C ILE A 21 -24.41 -6.41 -15.33
N GLY A 22 -24.00 -5.49 -14.45
CA GLY A 22 -22.82 -4.68 -14.67
C GLY A 22 -21.68 -5.64 -14.89
N ILE A 23 -21.26 -5.79 -16.15
CA ILE A 23 -19.97 -6.37 -16.48
C ILE A 23 -18.98 -5.40 -15.85
N ALA A 24 -18.46 -5.74 -14.67
CA ALA A 24 -17.27 -5.12 -14.14
C ALA A 24 -16.16 -5.41 -15.15
N GLN A 25 -15.99 -4.52 -16.12
CA GLN A 25 -14.78 -4.54 -16.92
C GLN A 25 -13.66 -4.18 -15.96
N ALA A 26 -12.86 -5.18 -15.59
CA ALA A 26 -11.54 -4.95 -15.04
C ALA A 26 -10.80 -4.12 -16.09
N GLN A 27 -10.80 -2.80 -15.91
CA GLN A 27 -9.94 -1.94 -16.67
C GLN A 27 -8.53 -2.34 -16.25
N ASN A 28 -7.78 -2.95 -17.17
CA ASN A 28 -6.32 -2.96 -17.08
C ASN A 28 -5.91 -1.49 -17.01
N LYS A 29 -5.79 -0.96 -15.80
CA LYS A 29 -5.38 0.41 -15.55
C LYS A 29 -3.87 0.44 -15.72
N GLU A 30 -3.42 0.23 -16.95
CA GLU A 30 -2.07 0.60 -17.35
C GLU A 30 -1.90 2.10 -17.05
N GLY A 31 -0.98 2.42 -16.14
CA GLY A 31 -0.34 3.75 -16.14
C GLY A 31 -0.77 4.76 -15.08
N SER A 32 -1.50 4.41 -14.02
CA SER A 32 -1.52 5.30 -12.84
C SER A 32 -0.31 4.97 -11.97
N PRO A 33 0.65 5.90 -11.78
CA PRO A 33 1.77 5.64 -10.88
C PRO A 33 1.25 5.34 -9.48
N CYS A 34 1.90 4.40 -8.79
CA CYS A 34 1.54 4.09 -7.43
C CYS A 34 1.70 5.33 -6.54
N ILE A 35 0.77 5.51 -5.61
CA ILE A 35 0.82 6.62 -4.68
C ILE A 35 1.98 6.37 -3.73
N THR A 36 3.03 7.18 -3.83
CA THR A 36 4.25 7.06 -3.00
C THR A 36 4.17 7.88 -1.70
N GLY A 37 3.17 8.75 -1.57
CA GLY A 37 2.91 9.53 -0.35
C GLY A 37 2.04 8.80 0.68
N GLY A 38 2.07 9.27 1.93
CA GLY A 38 1.21 8.79 3.01
C GLY A 38 1.95 8.04 4.11
N THR A 39 1.20 7.63 5.14
CA THR A 39 1.74 6.93 6.32
C THR A 39 1.82 5.43 6.04
N ILE A 40 2.99 4.84 6.23
CA ILE A 40 3.17 3.37 6.18
C ILE A 40 2.44 2.76 7.38
N LEU A 41 1.49 1.87 7.09
CA LEU A 41 0.74 1.08 8.08
C LEU A 41 1.34 -0.30 8.26
N PHE A 42 1.96 -0.82 7.21
CA PHE A 42 2.57 -2.14 7.16
C PHE A 42 3.71 -2.13 6.15
N LYS A 43 4.80 -2.83 6.48
CA LYS A 43 5.91 -3.11 5.58
C LYS A 43 6.38 -4.54 5.80
N GLU A 44 6.61 -5.25 4.71
CA GLU A 44 7.26 -6.55 4.66
C GLU A 44 8.40 -6.49 3.65
N ASP A 45 9.62 -6.65 4.17
CA ASP A 45 10.89 -6.75 3.44
C ASP A 45 11.48 -8.17 3.54
N PHE A 46 10.65 -9.13 3.99
CA PHE A 46 11.00 -10.52 4.21
C PHE A 46 12.16 -10.75 5.21
N GLY A 47 12.57 -9.73 5.97
CA GLY A 47 13.70 -9.76 6.91
C GLY A 47 15.05 -9.52 6.23
N GLY A 48 16.16 -9.94 6.85
CA GLY A 48 17.49 -9.87 6.22
C GLY A 48 18.25 -8.56 6.43
N ASN A 49 17.69 -7.61 7.20
CA ASN A 49 18.22 -6.26 7.31
C ASN A 49 19.52 -6.12 8.15
N GLU A 50 20.16 -7.22 8.55
CA GLU A 50 21.43 -7.19 9.28
C GLU A 50 22.59 -7.64 8.37
N VAL A 51 23.77 -7.03 8.56
CA VAL A 51 25.00 -7.38 7.83
C VAL A 51 25.38 -8.86 8.01
N SER A 52 25.03 -9.46 9.15
CA SER A 52 25.31 -10.85 9.48
C SER A 52 24.32 -11.86 8.87
N ASP A 53 23.23 -11.39 8.27
CA ASP A 53 22.19 -12.28 7.75
C ASP A 53 22.70 -13.06 6.52
N PRO A 54 22.41 -14.37 6.42
CA PRO A 54 22.88 -15.20 5.31
C PRO A 54 22.23 -14.78 3.98
N ASN A 55 22.78 -15.21 2.84
CA ASN A 55 22.19 -14.90 1.52
C ASN A 55 20.80 -15.51 1.33
N SER A 56 20.52 -16.67 1.94
CA SER A 56 19.21 -17.31 1.99
C SER A 56 18.93 -17.73 3.44
N PRO A 57 17.80 -17.30 4.04
CA PRO A 57 17.48 -17.58 5.43
C PRO A 57 16.86 -18.98 5.59
N LEU A 58 16.43 -19.31 6.81
CA LEU A 58 15.57 -20.46 7.08
C LEU A 58 14.10 -20.10 6.78
N GLU A 59 13.28 -21.09 6.42
CA GLU A 59 11.84 -20.91 6.13
C GLU A 59 11.10 -20.13 7.23
N SER A 60 11.49 -20.34 8.49
CA SER A 60 10.89 -19.72 9.66
C SER A 60 10.95 -18.19 9.67
N THR A 61 11.71 -17.55 8.79
CA THR A 61 11.74 -16.09 8.67
C THR A 61 10.57 -15.53 7.86
N LEU A 62 9.86 -16.36 7.08
CA LEU A 62 8.72 -15.91 6.30
C LEU A 62 7.54 -15.52 7.21
N LYS A 63 7.11 -14.27 7.12
CA LYS A 63 5.87 -13.78 7.74
C LYS A 63 4.69 -13.95 6.77
N GLY A 64 4.18 -15.18 6.67
CA GLY A 64 3.04 -15.45 5.81
C GLY A 64 2.82 -16.92 5.56
N TYR A 65 2.06 -17.20 4.53
CA TYR A 65 1.72 -18.53 4.06
C TYR A 65 1.95 -18.62 2.56
N THR A 66 2.43 -19.77 2.11
CA THR A 66 2.50 -20.16 0.71
C THR A 66 2.14 -21.62 0.58
N ALA A 67 1.53 -21.98 -0.55
CA ALA A 67 1.22 -23.37 -0.85
C ALA A 67 2.42 -24.13 -1.43
N LEU A 68 3.51 -23.44 -1.78
CA LEU A 68 4.73 -24.05 -2.29
C LEU A 68 5.67 -24.44 -1.14
N PRO A 69 6.43 -25.53 -1.25
CA PRO A 69 7.50 -25.84 -0.31
C PRO A 69 8.63 -24.83 -0.37
N TYR A 70 9.26 -24.55 0.78
CA TYR A 70 10.47 -23.76 0.85
C TYR A 70 11.68 -24.53 0.32
N ALA A 71 12.48 -23.90 -0.53
CA ALA A 71 13.78 -24.39 -0.93
C ALA A 71 14.90 -23.55 -0.28
N SER A 72 15.83 -24.21 0.40
CA SER A 72 17.01 -23.58 0.98
C SER A 72 18.28 -24.25 0.44
N GLY A 73 19.32 -23.46 0.18
CA GLY A 73 20.65 -23.95 -0.20
C GLY A 73 21.04 -23.60 -1.63
N GLU A 74 22.18 -24.14 -2.08
CA GLU A 74 22.75 -23.84 -3.41
C GLU A 74 22.05 -24.60 -4.55
N VAL A 75 21.32 -25.68 -4.24
CA VAL A 75 20.62 -26.49 -5.24
C VAL A 75 19.13 -26.21 -5.15
N ILE A 76 18.61 -25.56 -6.19
CA ILE A 76 17.20 -25.24 -6.32
C ILE A 76 16.48 -26.35 -7.11
N PRO A 77 15.34 -26.88 -6.64
CA PRO A 77 14.50 -27.82 -7.39
C PRO A 77 14.04 -27.25 -8.75
N PHE A 78 13.63 -28.12 -9.66
CA PHE A 78 13.04 -27.68 -10.92
C PHE A 78 11.52 -27.50 -10.74
N GLY A 79 11.06 -26.26 -10.54
CA GLY A 79 9.64 -25.95 -10.34
C GLY A 79 9.07 -26.29 -8.96
N GLY A 80 7.99 -25.60 -8.61
CA GLY A 80 7.12 -25.91 -7.47
C GLY A 80 7.73 -25.56 -6.11
N PHE A 81 8.42 -24.44 -5.98
CA PHE A 81 9.00 -23.98 -4.71
C PHE A 81 9.01 -22.45 -4.60
N TYR A 82 9.32 -21.98 -3.40
CA TYR A 82 9.71 -20.59 -3.18
C TYR A 82 10.99 -20.54 -2.34
N THR A 83 11.68 -19.41 -2.37
CA THR A 83 12.79 -19.14 -1.45
C THR A 83 12.88 -17.65 -1.13
N LEU A 84 13.60 -17.33 -0.06
CA LEU A 84 13.98 -15.96 0.29
C LEU A 84 15.47 -15.79 0.01
N ILE A 85 15.85 -14.70 -0.65
CA ILE A 85 17.22 -14.52 -1.12
C ILE A 85 17.60 -13.04 -1.23
N LYS A 86 18.86 -12.67 -0.95
CA LYS A 86 19.36 -11.28 -1.15
C LYS A 86 19.93 -11.04 -2.55
N ASP A 87 20.60 -12.06 -3.11
CA ASP A 87 21.24 -12.04 -4.42
C ASP A 87 20.98 -13.36 -5.13
N TYR A 88 20.25 -13.29 -6.25
CA TYR A 88 19.92 -14.45 -7.06
C TYR A 88 20.93 -14.63 -8.18
N ARG A 89 21.72 -15.70 -8.09
CA ARG A 89 22.71 -16.12 -9.10
C ARG A 89 22.54 -17.58 -9.53
N LEU A 90 21.32 -18.08 -9.39
CA LEU A 90 21.03 -19.49 -9.59
C LEU A 90 20.52 -19.68 -11.02
N ASN A 91 20.88 -20.81 -11.64
CA ASN A 91 20.43 -21.18 -12.99
C ASN A 91 20.72 -20.12 -14.07
N GLU A 92 21.97 -19.64 -14.18
CA GLU A 92 22.38 -18.62 -15.16
C GLU A 92 22.13 -19.01 -16.62
N GLU A 93 21.82 -20.27 -16.94
CA GLU A 93 21.44 -20.68 -18.30
C GLU A 93 20.03 -20.20 -18.68
N THR A 94 19.09 -20.20 -17.72
CA THR A 94 17.67 -19.89 -17.95
C THR A 94 17.23 -18.60 -17.28
N HIS A 95 18.00 -18.09 -16.32
CA HIS A 95 17.68 -16.91 -15.53
C HIS A 95 18.75 -15.83 -15.61
N TYR A 96 18.32 -14.58 -15.53
CA TYR A 96 19.18 -13.44 -15.26
C TYR A 96 19.52 -13.37 -13.77
N GLN A 97 20.66 -12.75 -13.45
CA GLN A 97 20.98 -12.42 -12.07
C GLN A 97 19.98 -11.36 -11.57
N ALA A 98 19.57 -11.46 -10.31
CA ALA A 98 18.61 -10.55 -9.73
C ALA A 98 19.12 -10.03 -8.38
N TRP A 99 18.78 -8.78 -8.09
CA TRP A 99 19.19 -8.09 -6.87
C TRP A 99 18.01 -7.37 -6.25
N ASP A 100 18.05 -7.20 -4.93
CA ASP A 100 17.11 -6.38 -4.15
C ASP A 100 16.82 -5.02 -4.81
N HIS A 101 15.56 -4.58 -4.76
CA HIS A 101 15.11 -3.39 -5.49
C HIS A 101 15.66 -2.08 -4.91
N THR A 102 16.05 -2.06 -3.64
CA THR A 102 16.46 -0.85 -2.92
C THR A 102 17.93 -0.52 -3.14
N SER A 103 18.82 -1.51 -3.12
CA SER A 103 20.26 -1.26 -3.07
C SER A 103 21.13 -2.44 -3.53
N LEU A 104 21.78 -2.29 -4.69
CA LEU A 104 22.68 -3.32 -5.24
C LEU A 104 23.88 -3.66 -4.33
N ASN A 105 24.28 -2.77 -3.42
CA ASN A 105 25.46 -2.95 -2.56
C ASN A 105 25.22 -2.60 -1.08
N ASP A 106 23.97 -2.58 -0.62
CA ASP A 106 23.69 -2.40 0.81
C ASP A 106 23.77 -3.75 1.53
N PRO A 107 24.72 -3.95 2.47
CA PRO A 107 24.79 -5.19 3.24
C PRO A 107 23.61 -5.36 4.22
N THR A 108 22.86 -4.30 4.50
CA THR A 108 21.68 -4.26 5.37
C THR A 108 20.36 -4.32 4.60
N ARG A 109 20.39 -4.64 3.31
CA ARG A 109 19.17 -4.87 2.51
C ARG A 109 18.36 -6.06 2.98
N GLY A 110 17.07 -6.03 2.68
CA GLY A 110 16.14 -7.11 2.98
C GLY A 110 16.34 -8.35 2.11
N TYR A 111 15.44 -9.32 2.29
CA TYR A 111 15.30 -10.44 1.37
C TYR A 111 14.23 -10.13 0.32
N MET A 112 14.39 -10.68 -0.87
CA MET A 112 13.31 -10.78 -1.85
C MET A 112 12.79 -12.22 -1.88
N MET A 113 11.49 -12.39 -2.15
CA MET A 113 10.89 -13.71 -2.31
C MET A 113 10.92 -14.11 -3.79
N TYR A 114 11.68 -15.18 -4.09
CA TYR A 114 11.68 -15.84 -5.38
C TYR A 114 10.62 -16.93 -5.41
N ILE A 115 9.86 -17.01 -6.49
CA ILE A 115 8.78 -17.96 -6.68
C ILE A 115 8.92 -18.63 -8.04
N ASP A 116 9.00 -19.95 -8.04
CA ASP A 116 8.90 -20.79 -9.24
C ASP A 116 7.76 -21.79 -9.01
N PRO A 117 6.54 -21.50 -9.51
CA PRO A 117 5.40 -22.37 -9.31
C PRO A 117 5.52 -23.71 -10.04
N GLY A 118 6.25 -23.79 -11.15
CA GLY A 118 6.19 -24.93 -12.07
C GLY A 118 4.77 -25.24 -12.59
N ALA A 119 4.63 -26.37 -13.29
CA ALA A 119 3.34 -26.84 -13.83
C ALA A 119 2.40 -27.36 -12.74
N GLY A 120 1.10 -27.26 -13.00
CA GLY A 120 0.02 -27.74 -12.12
C GLY A 120 -0.30 -26.80 -10.95
N HIS A 121 0.26 -25.59 -10.94
CA HIS A 121 0.07 -24.61 -9.87
C HIS A 121 -0.72 -23.39 -10.32
N GLU A 122 -1.46 -23.46 -11.43
CA GLU A 122 -2.43 -22.43 -11.79
C GLU A 122 -3.48 -22.28 -10.68
N ASN A 123 -3.88 -21.05 -10.38
CA ASN A 123 -4.85 -20.73 -9.34
C ASN A 123 -4.41 -21.05 -7.90
N THR A 124 -3.12 -21.34 -7.70
CA THR A 124 -2.52 -21.57 -6.38
C THR A 124 -2.15 -20.25 -5.69
N ILE A 125 -2.34 -20.20 -4.37
CA ILE A 125 -1.88 -19.09 -3.54
C ILE A 125 -0.37 -19.20 -3.36
N LEU A 126 0.36 -18.29 -4.00
CA LEU A 126 1.82 -18.25 -3.95
C LEU A 126 2.33 -17.51 -2.73
N TYR A 127 1.57 -16.53 -2.24
CA TYR A 127 1.87 -15.86 -0.99
C TYR A 127 0.59 -15.27 -0.38
N ARG A 128 0.49 -15.34 0.95
CA ARG A 128 -0.58 -14.73 1.73
C ARG A 128 -0.01 -14.19 3.03
N THR A 129 -0.36 -12.97 3.40
CA THR A 129 -0.02 -12.44 4.71
C THR A 129 -1.17 -11.63 5.29
N GLY A 130 -1.31 -11.68 6.62
CA GLY A 130 -2.31 -10.95 7.37
C GLY A 130 -1.78 -9.59 7.80
N ILE A 131 -2.54 -8.53 7.54
CA ILE A 131 -2.17 -7.16 7.87
C ILE A 131 -3.18 -6.64 8.89
N SER A 132 -2.69 -6.22 10.07
CA SER A 132 -3.52 -5.79 11.21
C SER A 132 -3.23 -4.36 11.63
N ASN A 133 -3.99 -3.88 12.63
CA ASN A 133 -3.89 -2.51 13.14
C ASN A 133 -4.20 -1.44 12.09
N LEU A 134 -5.05 -1.80 11.11
CA LEU A 134 -5.51 -0.90 10.08
C LEU A 134 -6.64 -0.01 10.59
N CYS A 135 -6.86 1.08 9.89
CA CYS A 135 -7.82 2.09 10.29
C CYS A 135 -9.16 1.85 9.58
N PRO A 136 -10.27 1.56 10.30
CA PRO A 136 -11.55 1.35 9.66
C PRO A 136 -12.02 2.57 8.88
N GLY A 137 -12.59 2.35 7.69
CA GLY A 137 -13.20 3.38 6.85
C GLY A 137 -12.23 4.28 6.09
N VAL A 138 -10.93 4.00 6.12
CA VAL A 138 -9.93 4.76 5.35
C VAL A 138 -9.59 4.05 4.05
N ARG A 139 -9.12 4.82 3.06
CA ARG A 139 -8.52 4.24 1.85
C ARG A 139 -7.04 3.95 2.09
N VAL A 140 -6.62 2.78 1.65
CA VAL A 140 -5.22 2.37 1.65
C VAL A 140 -4.78 2.04 0.23
N VAL A 141 -3.49 2.20 -0.02
CA VAL A 141 -2.82 1.61 -1.17
C VAL A 141 -1.92 0.50 -0.64
N LEU A 142 -2.06 -0.68 -1.20
CA LEU A 142 -1.05 -1.71 -1.09
C LEU A 142 -0.18 -1.64 -2.33
N SER A 143 1.13 -1.71 -2.14
CA SER A 143 2.11 -1.76 -3.21
C SER A 143 3.14 -2.84 -2.95
N LEU A 144 3.69 -3.42 -4.01
CA LEU A 144 4.86 -4.27 -3.97
C LEU A 144 5.69 -4.06 -5.23
N TRP A 145 6.95 -4.44 -5.18
CA TRP A 145 7.79 -4.56 -6.37
C TRP A 145 7.80 -6.00 -6.84
N ALA A 146 7.68 -6.20 -8.14
CA ALA A 146 7.79 -7.52 -8.75
C ALA A 146 8.66 -7.49 -10.00
N ALA A 147 9.31 -8.60 -10.32
CA ALA A 147 10.14 -8.73 -11.51
C ALA A 147 10.12 -10.17 -12.04
N SER A 148 10.14 -10.32 -13.37
CA SER A 148 10.48 -11.60 -14.00
C SER A 148 11.98 -11.64 -14.26
N ILE A 149 12.61 -12.80 -14.08
CA ILE A 149 14.03 -13.03 -14.37
C ILE A 149 14.23 -14.03 -15.51
N SER A 150 13.15 -14.57 -16.05
CA SER A 150 13.23 -15.61 -17.06
C SER A 150 13.83 -15.03 -18.35
N LYS A 151 14.96 -15.61 -18.78
CA LYS A 151 15.58 -15.31 -20.08
C LYS A 151 14.68 -15.83 -21.18
N LYS A 152 14.61 -15.12 -22.32
CA LYS A 152 13.97 -15.67 -23.51
C LYS A 152 14.49 -17.10 -23.80
N ASN A 153 13.59 -18.09 -23.81
CA ASN A 153 13.91 -19.52 -23.82
C ASN A 153 14.99 -19.88 -24.87
N PRO A 154 16.08 -20.58 -24.48
CA PRO A 154 17.09 -21.04 -25.43
C PRO A 154 16.62 -22.21 -26.33
N ILE A 155 15.52 -22.89 -25.97
CA ILE A 155 14.94 -23.96 -26.77
C ILE A 155 13.97 -23.34 -27.79
N GLU A 156 14.38 -23.25 -29.05
CA GLU A 156 13.70 -22.53 -30.14
C GLU A 156 12.22 -22.92 -30.38
N ASP A 157 11.77 -24.07 -29.87
CA ASP A 157 10.44 -24.63 -30.16
C ASP A 157 9.46 -24.67 -28.98
N GLN A 158 9.82 -24.15 -27.80
CA GLN A 158 8.94 -24.14 -26.63
C GLN A 158 8.50 -22.71 -26.30
N PRO A 159 7.19 -22.38 -26.37
CA PRO A 159 6.71 -21.06 -26.01
C PRO A 159 7.04 -20.80 -24.54
N GLN A 160 7.74 -19.70 -24.28
CA GLN A 160 8.01 -19.28 -22.92
C GLN A 160 6.82 -18.51 -22.37
N ALA A 161 6.27 -18.99 -21.26
CA ALA A 161 5.25 -18.24 -20.56
C ALA A 161 5.85 -16.99 -19.91
N THR A 162 4.99 -16.04 -19.58
CA THR A 162 5.33 -14.90 -18.74
C THR A 162 4.58 -15.03 -17.43
N PRO A 163 5.14 -14.58 -16.29
CA PRO A 163 4.42 -14.69 -15.03
C PRO A 163 3.12 -13.90 -15.09
N LYS A 164 2.01 -14.57 -14.85
CA LYS A 164 0.68 -13.96 -14.70
C LYS A 164 0.17 -14.25 -13.31
N PHE A 165 -0.31 -13.23 -12.63
CA PHE A 165 -0.82 -13.39 -11.28
C PHE A 165 -1.90 -12.37 -10.98
N GLU A 166 -2.67 -12.68 -9.94
CA GLU A 166 -3.66 -11.78 -9.39
C GLU A 166 -3.27 -11.43 -7.96
N LEU A 167 -3.17 -10.14 -7.69
CA LEU A 167 -3.02 -9.62 -6.34
C LEU A 167 -4.41 -9.29 -5.81
N GLN A 168 -4.71 -9.76 -4.61
CA GLN A 168 -5.99 -9.58 -3.96
C GLN A 168 -5.81 -8.96 -2.59
N ILE A 169 -6.71 -8.05 -2.24
CA ILE A 169 -6.95 -7.66 -0.87
C ILE A 169 -8.23 -8.36 -0.44
N GLN A 170 -8.16 -9.17 0.61
CA GLN A 170 -9.30 -9.88 1.17
C GLN A 170 -9.59 -9.40 2.60
N ASP A 171 -10.84 -9.55 3.05
CA ASP A 171 -11.14 -9.48 4.47
C ASP A 171 -10.72 -10.77 5.21
N GLU A 172 -10.92 -10.82 6.53
CA GLU A 172 -10.58 -12.00 7.35
C GLU A 172 -11.41 -13.26 7.02
N ASN A 173 -12.51 -13.12 6.29
CA ASN A 173 -13.38 -14.23 5.87
C ASN A 173 -13.06 -14.70 4.44
N GLY A 174 -12.06 -14.12 3.78
CA GLY A 174 -11.69 -14.43 2.41
C GLY A 174 -12.54 -13.71 1.34
N VAL A 175 -13.35 -12.73 1.72
CA VAL A 175 -14.09 -11.89 0.76
C VAL A 175 -13.10 -10.96 0.08
N ILE A 176 -13.01 -11.01 -1.25
CA ILE A 176 -12.17 -10.11 -2.05
C ILE A 176 -12.76 -8.69 -1.98
N LEU A 177 -11.99 -7.78 -1.40
CA LEU A 177 -12.30 -6.35 -1.31
C LEU A 177 -11.86 -5.60 -2.57
N GLU A 178 -10.74 -6.01 -3.15
CA GLU A 178 -10.24 -5.52 -4.43
C GLU A 178 -9.28 -6.57 -5.02
N SER A 179 -9.14 -6.60 -6.34
CA SER A 179 -8.06 -7.34 -6.99
C SER A 179 -7.49 -6.65 -8.23
N VAL A 180 -6.25 -6.99 -8.56
CA VAL A 180 -5.59 -6.58 -9.79
C VAL A 180 -4.93 -7.78 -10.44
N TYR A 181 -5.30 -8.04 -11.69
CA TYR A 181 -4.62 -8.99 -12.54
C TYR A 181 -3.45 -8.29 -13.22
N THR A 182 -2.29 -8.94 -13.25
CA THR A 182 -1.09 -8.40 -13.88
C THR A 182 -0.27 -9.49 -14.54
N GLN A 183 0.62 -9.07 -15.44
CA GLN A 183 1.55 -9.91 -16.16
C GLN A 183 2.90 -9.22 -16.20
N LEU A 184 3.96 -9.92 -15.79
CA LEU A 184 5.32 -9.43 -15.92
C LEU A 184 5.85 -9.75 -17.31
N GLN A 185 6.69 -8.88 -17.84
CA GLN A 185 7.36 -9.15 -19.11
C GLN A 185 8.63 -9.97 -18.85
N ASN A 186 8.84 -11.00 -19.68
CA ASN A 186 10.14 -11.65 -19.72
C ASN A 186 11.19 -10.69 -20.26
N VAL A 187 12.42 -10.90 -19.84
CA VAL A 187 13.50 -9.98 -20.16
C VAL A 187 14.31 -10.55 -21.32
N GLU A 188 14.63 -9.70 -22.29
CA GLU A 188 15.46 -10.10 -23.45
C GLU A 188 16.95 -10.08 -23.13
N THR A 189 17.37 -9.20 -22.20
CA THR A 189 18.75 -8.94 -21.83
C THR A 189 18.85 -8.46 -20.38
N GLN A 190 19.97 -8.72 -19.69
CA GLN A 190 20.15 -8.36 -18.27
C GLN A 190 19.95 -6.85 -18.00
N ASP A 191 20.36 -5.99 -18.94
CA ASP A 191 20.22 -4.53 -18.86
C ASP A 191 18.78 -4.04 -19.00
N LYS A 192 17.87 -4.89 -19.51
CA LYS A 192 16.43 -4.61 -19.58
C LYS A 192 15.66 -5.12 -18.38
N TRP A 193 16.32 -5.86 -17.48
CA TRP A 193 15.69 -6.37 -16.27
C TRP A 193 15.36 -5.19 -15.35
N ARG A 194 14.12 -5.15 -14.86
CA ARG A 194 13.63 -4.07 -14.02
C ARG A 194 12.57 -4.57 -13.07
N TRP A 195 12.54 -3.97 -11.90
CA TRP A 195 11.43 -4.06 -10.98
C TRP A 195 10.25 -3.22 -11.50
N GLU A 196 9.05 -3.77 -11.39
CA GLU A 196 7.80 -3.10 -11.70
C GLU A 196 7.00 -2.96 -10.40
N GLN A 197 6.66 -1.72 -10.04
CA GLN A 197 5.84 -1.48 -8.86
C GLN A 197 4.37 -1.71 -9.23
N ILE A 198 3.72 -2.60 -8.52
CA ILE A 198 2.30 -2.91 -8.68
C ILE A 198 1.56 -2.40 -7.46
N CYS A 199 0.40 -1.79 -7.67
CA CYS A 199 -0.41 -1.30 -6.57
C CYS A 199 -1.89 -1.52 -6.78
N ILE A 200 -2.58 -1.62 -5.64
CA ILE A 200 -4.00 -1.90 -5.52
C ILE A 200 -4.54 -1.02 -4.40
N GLN A 201 -5.68 -0.37 -4.64
CA GLN A 201 -6.29 0.54 -3.67
C GLN A 201 -7.59 -0.05 -3.18
N THR A 202 -7.82 -0.01 -1.87
CA THR A 202 -9.11 -0.40 -1.30
C THR A 202 -9.51 0.52 -0.16
N THR A 203 -10.76 0.39 0.30
CA THR A 203 -11.24 1.01 1.53
C THR A 203 -11.38 -0.06 2.59
N ILE A 204 -10.75 0.15 3.76
CA ILE A 204 -10.92 -0.76 4.88
C ILE A 204 -12.37 -0.70 5.36
N PRO A 205 -13.11 -1.82 5.40
CA PRO A 205 -14.52 -1.79 5.81
C PRO A 205 -14.70 -1.24 7.23
N ILE A 206 -15.84 -0.60 7.48
CA ILE A 206 -16.19 -0.12 8.82
C ILE A 206 -16.26 -1.31 9.80
N GLY A 207 -15.63 -1.16 10.96
CA GLY A 207 -15.55 -2.22 11.98
C GLY A 207 -14.50 -3.29 11.72
N LYS A 208 -13.69 -3.16 10.66
CA LYS A 208 -12.54 -4.04 10.38
C LYS A 208 -11.23 -3.26 10.55
N ASP A 209 -10.25 -3.90 11.17
CA ASP A 209 -8.88 -3.40 11.36
C ASP A 209 -7.83 -4.37 10.77
N LYS A 210 -8.29 -5.37 10.02
CA LYS A 210 -7.49 -6.42 9.41
C LYS A 210 -7.92 -6.69 7.98
N ILE A 211 -6.93 -6.99 7.15
CA ILE A 211 -7.10 -7.50 5.78
C ILE A 211 -6.06 -8.61 5.55
N GLN A 212 -6.21 -9.33 4.45
CA GLN A 212 -5.20 -10.25 3.94
C GLN A 212 -4.74 -9.77 2.58
N PHE A 213 -3.42 -9.77 2.37
CA PHE A 213 -2.84 -9.73 1.04
C PHE A 213 -2.73 -11.15 0.53
N VAL A 214 -3.11 -11.39 -0.73
CA VAL A 214 -3.02 -12.70 -1.38
C VAL A 214 -2.49 -12.53 -2.81
N ALA A 215 -1.40 -13.21 -3.13
CA ALA A 215 -0.89 -13.35 -4.48
C ALA A 215 -1.26 -14.74 -5.02
N VAL A 216 -1.98 -14.77 -6.14
CA VAL A 216 -2.47 -16.01 -6.76
C VAL A 216 -1.85 -16.18 -8.14
N ASN A 217 -1.28 -17.35 -8.40
CA ASN A 217 -0.75 -17.70 -9.71
C ASN A 217 -1.91 -17.79 -10.74
N ARG A 218 -1.71 -17.27 -11.94
CA ARG A 218 -2.67 -17.34 -13.06
C ARG A 218 -2.01 -17.86 -14.35
N GLU A 219 -0.84 -18.48 -14.24
CA GLU A 219 -0.14 -19.11 -15.35
C GLU A 219 0.15 -20.58 -15.04
N ASP A 220 -0.04 -21.47 -16.02
CA ASP A 220 0.31 -22.89 -15.93
C ASP A 220 1.45 -23.18 -16.91
N SER A 221 2.69 -23.06 -16.44
CA SER A 221 3.85 -23.31 -17.29
C SER A 221 4.99 -23.93 -16.52
N ILE A 222 5.70 -24.82 -17.22
CA ILE A 222 6.97 -25.39 -16.77
C ILE A 222 8.10 -24.37 -16.91
N PHE A 223 7.98 -23.42 -17.85
CA PHE A 223 9.04 -22.47 -18.18
C PHE A 223 8.52 -21.03 -18.17
N GLY A 224 9.25 -20.12 -17.51
CA GLY A 224 9.01 -18.68 -17.62
C GLY A 224 7.95 -18.11 -16.68
N ASN A 225 7.42 -18.91 -15.75
CA ASN A 225 6.49 -18.45 -14.71
C ASN A 225 7.23 -18.09 -13.41
N ASP A 226 8.51 -17.72 -13.54
CA ASP A 226 9.40 -17.38 -12.44
C ASP A 226 9.34 -15.89 -12.15
N TRP A 227 9.18 -15.52 -10.88
CA TRP A 227 9.08 -14.12 -10.51
C TRP A 227 9.55 -13.86 -9.08
N PHE A 228 9.92 -12.61 -8.86
CA PHE A 228 10.24 -12.06 -7.56
C PHE A 228 9.13 -11.15 -7.08
N ILE A 229 8.97 -11.10 -5.76
CA ILE A 229 8.28 -10.02 -5.06
C ILE A 229 9.17 -9.46 -3.96
N ASP A 230 9.05 -8.15 -3.75
CA ASP A 230 9.83 -7.40 -2.77
C ASP A 230 9.04 -6.19 -2.24
N ASP A 231 9.42 -5.69 -1.06
CA ASP A 231 8.91 -4.46 -0.43
C ASP A 231 7.39 -4.29 -0.50
N LEU A 232 6.67 -5.25 0.10
CA LEU A 232 5.22 -5.18 0.26
C LEU A 232 4.88 -4.14 1.33
N GLU A 233 4.18 -3.09 0.92
CA GLU A 233 3.78 -1.98 1.78
C GLU A 233 2.28 -1.75 1.74
N VAL A 234 1.70 -1.39 2.89
CA VAL A 234 0.36 -0.77 2.94
C VAL A 234 0.52 0.64 3.45
N ARG A 235 0.06 1.61 2.66
CA ARG A 235 0.07 3.03 3.02
C ARG A 235 -1.35 3.55 3.14
N LEU A 236 -1.56 4.35 4.18
CA LEU A 236 -2.74 5.20 4.30
C LEU A 236 -2.67 6.26 3.20
N ILE A 237 -3.70 6.34 2.36
CA ILE A 237 -3.79 7.44 1.39
C ILE A 237 -4.26 8.67 2.16
N THR A 238 -3.39 9.66 2.34
CA THR A 238 -3.65 10.89 3.09
C THR A 238 -3.71 12.11 2.17
N PRO A 239 -4.64 13.06 2.38
CA PRO A 239 -4.60 14.34 1.71
C PRO A 239 -3.37 15.13 2.16
N THR A 240 -2.86 16.01 1.30
CA THR A 240 -1.87 17.00 1.72
C THR A 240 -2.51 17.97 2.72
N VAL A 241 -1.89 18.11 3.89
CA VAL A 241 -2.30 19.05 4.95
C VAL A 241 -1.26 20.16 5.02
N ASN A 242 -1.69 21.36 4.68
CA ASN A 242 -0.86 22.56 4.75
C ASN A 242 -1.25 23.38 5.98
N THR A 243 -0.25 24.02 6.57
CA THR A 243 -0.44 24.94 7.68
C THR A 243 0.29 26.23 7.41
N SER A 244 -0.28 27.31 7.91
CA SER A 244 0.33 28.63 7.95
C SER A 244 0.02 29.29 9.29
N VAL A 245 0.85 30.25 9.66
CA VAL A 245 0.56 31.07 10.84
C VAL A 245 0.43 32.51 10.39
N ASN A 246 -0.71 33.12 10.71
CA ASN A 246 -0.97 34.47 10.27
C ASN A 246 0.10 35.43 10.81
N GLY A 247 0.75 36.15 9.90
CA GLY A 247 1.85 37.06 10.22
C GLY A 247 3.25 36.43 10.18
N PHE A 248 3.37 35.14 9.91
CA PHE A 248 4.65 34.42 9.84
C PHE A 248 4.77 33.62 8.54
N ASN A 249 5.96 33.66 7.94
CA ASN A 249 6.28 32.91 6.72
C ASN A 249 7.12 31.63 7.01
N THR A 250 7.35 31.35 8.29
CA THR A 250 8.23 30.28 8.78
C THR A 250 7.44 29.34 9.68
N SER A 251 7.89 28.08 9.75
CA SER A 251 7.41 27.09 10.72
C SER A 251 7.97 27.31 12.13
N GLU A 252 8.96 28.18 12.28
CA GLU A 252 9.53 28.58 13.56
C GLU A 252 9.05 29.99 13.90
N ILE A 253 8.44 30.14 15.08
CA ILE A 253 7.80 31.36 15.54
C ILE A 253 8.43 31.74 16.87
N ILE A 254 9.05 32.91 16.91
CA ILE A 254 9.64 33.47 18.14
C ILE A 254 8.71 34.56 18.65
N ILE A 255 8.24 34.42 19.88
CA ILE A 255 7.38 35.41 20.54
C ILE A 255 8.27 36.30 21.42
N THR A 256 8.44 37.57 21.07
CA THR A 256 9.35 38.50 21.80
C THR A 256 8.61 39.65 22.51
N ASP A 257 7.51 39.36 23.20
CA ASP A 257 6.57 40.30 23.84
C ASP A 257 5.61 41.10 22.92
N ASP A 258 4.57 41.65 23.57
CA ASP A 258 3.29 42.23 23.11
C ASP A 258 2.12 41.26 22.86
N ALA A 259 0.93 41.72 23.27
CA ALA A 259 -0.35 41.02 23.20
C ALA A 259 -0.80 40.78 21.74
N GLN A 260 -0.15 39.84 21.06
CA GLN A 260 -0.53 39.43 19.72
C GLN A 260 -1.36 38.15 19.78
N THR A 261 -2.62 38.25 19.35
CA THR A 261 -3.37 37.05 18.97
C THR A 261 -2.89 36.62 17.59
N THR A 262 -2.20 35.49 17.48
CA THR A 262 -1.97 34.86 16.17
C THR A 262 -3.04 33.82 15.89
N ARG A 263 -3.18 33.46 14.61
CA ARG A 263 -4.06 32.40 14.18
C ARG A 263 -3.23 31.35 13.50
N LEU A 264 -3.26 30.14 14.05
CA LEU A 264 -2.87 28.97 13.29
C LEU A 264 -3.97 28.74 12.26
N ALA A 265 -3.60 28.76 10.99
CA ALA A 265 -4.50 28.40 9.91
C ALA A 265 -3.99 27.10 9.30
N GLY A 266 -4.91 26.21 8.97
CA GLY A 266 -4.58 25.05 8.18
C GLY A 266 -5.66 24.79 7.17
N ASN A 267 -5.23 24.28 6.04
CA ASN A 267 -6.10 23.84 4.98
C ASN A 267 -5.58 22.50 4.47
N TYR A 268 -6.48 21.74 3.90
CA TYR A 268 -6.16 20.46 3.30
C TYR A 268 -6.96 20.34 2.01
N ILE A 269 -6.39 19.58 1.07
CA ILE A 269 -7.03 19.36 -0.21
C ILE A 269 -7.92 18.13 -0.07
N VAL A 270 -9.24 18.33 -0.15
CA VAL A 270 -10.19 17.22 -0.24
C VAL A 270 -10.17 16.71 -1.68
N ASP A 271 -9.38 15.68 -1.94
CA ASP A 271 -9.30 14.99 -3.24
C ASP A 271 -10.13 13.68 -3.26
N ASN A 272 -11.01 13.52 -2.26
CA ASN A 272 -11.78 12.29 -1.99
C ASN A 272 -10.93 11.04 -1.71
N THR A 273 -9.63 11.21 -1.39
CA THR A 273 -8.77 10.08 -1.03
C THR A 273 -8.95 9.61 0.41
N PHE A 274 -9.37 10.47 1.33
CA PHE A 274 -9.52 10.13 2.75
C PHE A 274 -10.93 9.71 3.19
N GLY A 275 -11.91 9.75 2.28
CA GLY A 275 -13.33 9.53 2.60
C GLY A 275 -14.08 10.81 2.98
N TYR A 276 -15.24 10.64 3.63
CA TYR A 276 -16.17 11.70 4.02
C TYR A 276 -16.23 11.89 5.54
N ASN A 277 -16.82 13.01 6.00
CA ASN A 277 -16.99 13.34 7.43
C ASN A 277 -15.67 13.46 8.19
N LEU A 278 -14.75 14.22 7.60
CA LEU A 278 -13.44 14.43 8.18
C LEU A 278 -13.54 15.25 9.47
N THR A 279 -12.65 14.93 10.39
CA THR A 279 -12.41 15.64 11.64
C THR A 279 -11.01 16.21 11.57
N SER A 280 -10.91 17.49 11.90
CA SER A 280 -9.65 18.20 12.03
C SER A 280 -9.30 18.34 13.50
N ALA A 281 -8.04 18.19 13.86
CA ALA A 281 -7.56 18.40 15.22
C ALA A 281 -6.25 19.18 15.23
N TRP A 282 -6.17 20.26 16.00
CA TRP A 282 -4.88 20.88 16.31
C TRP A 282 -4.25 20.07 17.44
N LEU A 283 -3.02 19.64 17.22
CA LEU A 283 -2.25 18.85 18.16
C LEU A 283 -1.10 19.68 18.71
N TYR A 284 -0.78 19.45 19.97
CA TYR A 284 0.33 20.05 20.70
C TYR A 284 1.26 18.97 21.27
N SER A 285 2.57 19.19 21.24
CA SER A 285 3.60 18.37 21.88
C SER A 285 4.68 19.26 22.52
N GLU A 286 5.11 18.92 23.73
CA GLU A 286 6.24 19.58 24.40
C GLU A 286 7.58 19.16 23.80
N SER A 287 7.72 17.90 23.36
CA SER A 287 9.00 17.35 22.88
C SER A 287 9.21 17.51 21.37
N GLY A 288 8.12 17.61 20.60
CA GLY A 288 8.16 17.62 19.14
C GLY A 288 8.61 16.30 18.50
N ILE A 289 8.91 15.28 19.31
CA ILE A 289 9.29 13.96 18.84
C ILE A 289 8.08 13.35 18.12
N MET A 290 8.26 13.07 16.84
CA MET A 290 7.17 12.64 15.95
C MET A 290 6.81 11.19 16.19
N GLU A 291 7.81 10.41 16.60
CA GLU A 291 7.75 8.99 16.92
C GLU A 291 7.09 8.76 18.28
N ASP A 292 7.16 9.73 19.20
CA ASP A 292 6.45 9.68 20.48
C ASP A 292 5.00 10.09 20.30
N LEU A 293 4.19 9.11 19.88
CA LEU A 293 2.78 9.29 19.65
C LEU A 293 2.00 9.74 20.90
N SER A 294 2.54 9.45 22.09
CA SER A 294 1.90 9.80 23.37
C SER A 294 2.09 11.27 23.74
N ALA A 295 3.10 11.94 23.17
CA ALA A 295 3.38 13.35 23.41
C ALA A 295 2.35 14.29 22.77
N TRP A 296 1.67 13.85 21.70
CA TRP A 296 0.75 14.69 20.92
C TRP A 296 -0.66 14.67 21.49
N LYS A 297 -1.13 15.82 22.00
CA LYS A 297 -2.47 16.01 22.58
C LYS A 297 -3.31 16.95 21.74
N ALA A 298 -4.60 16.64 21.57
CA ALA A 298 -5.52 17.55 20.92
C ALA A 298 -5.82 18.77 21.80
N ILE A 299 -5.67 19.96 21.24
CA ILE A 299 -6.01 21.24 21.89
C ILE A 299 -7.29 21.86 21.32
N ASP A 300 -7.67 21.45 20.11
CA ASP A 300 -8.93 21.83 19.47
C ASP A 300 -9.32 20.77 18.44
N MET A 301 -10.62 20.58 18.24
CA MET A 301 -11.16 19.60 17.30
C MET A 301 -12.44 20.10 16.63
N LYS A 302 -12.52 19.91 15.31
CA LYS A 302 -13.71 20.22 14.51
C LYS A 302 -14.16 19.01 13.71
N LYS A 303 -15.38 18.53 13.98
CA LYS A 303 -16.00 17.38 13.30
C LYS A 303 -16.83 17.82 12.10
N GLY A 304 -17.10 16.88 11.19
CA GLY A 304 -18.10 17.02 10.14
C GLY A 304 -17.70 17.98 9.03
N MET A 305 -16.40 18.06 8.72
CA MET A 305 -15.94 18.88 7.61
C MET A 305 -16.26 18.15 6.29
N SER A 306 -17.21 18.70 5.54
CA SER A 306 -17.81 18.07 4.36
C SER A 306 -17.50 18.78 3.04
N SER A 307 -16.82 19.92 3.05
CA SER A 307 -16.60 20.73 1.83
C SER A 307 -15.12 20.83 1.44
N LEU A 308 -14.86 20.62 0.15
CA LEU A 308 -13.61 20.96 -0.55
C LEU A 308 -13.09 22.35 -0.17
N GLY A 309 -11.80 22.45 0.14
CA GLY A 309 -11.11 23.74 0.34
C GLY A 309 -11.48 24.47 1.62
N SER A 310 -11.99 23.78 2.65
CA SER A 310 -12.31 24.42 3.92
C SER A 310 -11.02 24.73 4.71
N THR A 311 -10.71 26.03 4.82
CA THR A 311 -9.68 26.51 5.75
C THR A 311 -10.22 26.46 7.17
N TRP A 312 -9.48 25.83 8.07
CA TRP A 312 -9.76 25.84 9.49
C TRP A 312 -8.73 26.70 10.22
N THR A 313 -9.22 27.65 11.00
CA THR A 313 -8.39 28.51 11.82
C THR A 313 -8.59 28.17 13.30
N HIS A 314 -7.49 28.11 14.02
CA HIS A 314 -7.44 28.03 15.47
C HIS A 314 -6.77 29.28 16.02
N ASN A 315 -7.48 29.97 16.90
CA ASN A 315 -6.98 31.19 17.50
C ASN A 315 -6.08 30.80 18.67
N LEU A 316 -4.78 31.05 18.55
CA LEU A 316 -3.85 30.92 19.67
C LEU A 316 -3.66 32.29 20.31
N ASN A 317 -3.93 32.37 21.60
CA ASN A 317 -3.52 33.51 22.40
C ASN A 317 -2.06 33.29 22.83
N LEU A 318 -1.11 33.90 22.12
CA LEU A 318 0.32 33.70 22.31
C LEU A 318 0.81 33.98 23.74
N LEU A 319 0.10 34.82 24.51
CA LEU A 319 0.41 35.05 25.92
C LEU A 319 0.24 33.79 26.78
N ASN A 320 -0.77 32.99 26.46
CA ASN A 320 -1.15 31.77 27.17
C ASN A 320 -0.73 30.49 26.41
N THR A 321 -0.22 30.63 25.19
CA THR A 321 0.30 29.52 24.40
C THR A 321 1.57 29.00 25.06
N LYS A 322 1.66 27.68 25.18
CA LYS A 322 2.87 27.03 25.67
C LYS A 322 3.93 26.98 24.57
N GLU A 323 5.18 27.16 24.94
CA GLU A 323 6.31 26.77 24.09
C GLU A 323 6.15 25.29 23.69
N GLY A 324 6.54 24.98 22.46
CA GLY A 324 6.51 23.63 21.92
C GLY A 324 5.95 23.57 20.51
N TYR A 325 5.48 22.39 20.14
CA TYR A 325 5.26 22.00 18.76
C TYR A 325 3.78 21.80 18.47
N TYR A 326 3.34 22.32 17.34
CA TYR A 326 1.94 22.33 16.91
C TYR A 326 1.83 21.74 15.51
N ARG A 327 0.74 21.03 15.24
CA ARG A 327 0.40 20.59 13.87
C ARG A 327 -1.08 20.35 13.71
N LEU A 328 -1.54 20.43 12.46
CA LEU A 328 -2.91 20.10 12.10
C LEU A 328 -2.97 18.62 11.69
N ALA A 329 -3.87 17.87 12.31
CA ALA A 329 -4.25 16.51 11.91
C ALA A 329 -5.62 16.49 11.25
N ILE A 330 -5.77 15.66 10.21
CA ILE A 330 -7.03 15.38 9.51
C ILE A 330 -7.25 13.87 9.52
N GLY A 331 -8.40 13.44 10.05
CA GLY A 331 -8.77 12.03 10.12
C GLY A 331 -10.28 11.85 10.01
N ASN A 332 -10.78 10.62 10.17
CA ASN A 332 -12.18 10.43 10.50
C ASN A 332 -12.43 10.71 12.00
N SER A 333 -13.69 10.82 12.41
CA SER A 333 -14.05 11.16 13.80
C SER A 333 -13.56 10.18 14.85
N ASN A 334 -13.25 8.94 14.44
CA ASN A 334 -12.86 7.86 15.32
C ASN A 334 -11.34 7.72 15.39
N ASN A 335 -10.60 8.28 14.43
CA ASN A 335 -9.18 7.98 14.25
C ASN A 335 -8.27 9.21 14.06
N VAL A 336 -8.80 10.43 14.03
CA VAL A 336 -7.97 11.66 13.93
C VAL A 336 -6.94 11.79 15.06
N LEU A 337 -7.16 11.14 16.21
CA LEU A 337 -6.20 11.12 17.31
C LEU A 337 -5.24 9.92 17.25
N THR A 338 -5.50 8.95 16.39
CA THR A 338 -4.62 7.80 16.15
C THR A 338 -3.58 8.18 15.11
N THR A 339 -2.30 8.22 15.50
CA THR A 339 -1.25 8.78 14.64
C THR A 339 -1.08 8.06 13.30
N LEU A 340 -1.28 6.75 13.28
CA LEU A 340 -1.20 5.95 12.05
C LEU A 340 -2.40 6.17 11.13
N CYS A 341 -3.50 6.76 11.62
CA CYS A 341 -4.77 6.80 10.91
C CYS A 341 -5.20 8.20 10.47
N ARG A 342 -4.25 9.14 10.38
CA ARG A 342 -4.52 10.53 10.05
C ARG A 342 -3.49 11.08 9.09
N ALA A 343 -3.92 12.02 8.26
CA ALA A 343 -3.00 12.96 7.65
C ALA A 343 -2.59 13.99 8.69
N ALA A 344 -1.36 14.50 8.60
CA ALA A 344 -0.98 15.61 9.44
C ALA A 344 0.04 16.53 8.78
N SER A 345 -0.04 17.82 9.08
CA SER A 345 0.81 18.86 8.49
C SER A 345 2.27 18.73 8.94
N GLY A 346 3.14 19.55 8.33
CA GLY A 346 4.42 19.90 8.93
C GLY A 346 4.27 20.47 10.34
N ILE A 347 5.36 20.45 11.09
CA ILE A 347 5.40 20.95 12.48
C ILE A 347 5.60 22.46 12.48
N ILE A 348 4.88 23.14 13.35
CA ILE A 348 5.10 24.54 13.72
C ILE A 348 5.73 24.54 15.11
N HIS A 349 6.91 25.13 15.25
CA HIS A 349 7.56 25.33 16.54
C HIS A 349 7.32 26.75 17.04
N ILE A 350 6.82 26.87 18.26
CA ILE A 350 6.61 28.16 18.91
C ILE A 350 7.60 28.25 20.06
N HIS A 351 8.50 29.22 19.98
CA HIS A 351 9.42 29.65 21.03
C HIS A 351 8.85 30.83 21.80
N LYS A 352 9.13 30.87 23.10
CA LYS A 352 8.74 31.97 23.97
C LYS A 352 9.95 32.65 24.61
#